data_AF-A0A060BTR8-F1
#
_entry.id   AF-A0A060BTR8-F1
#
_cell.length_a   1.000
_cell.length_b   1.000
_cell.length_c   1.000
_cell.angle_alpha   90.00
_cell.angle_beta   90.00
_cell.angle_gamma   90.00
#
_symmetry.space_group_name_H-M   'P 1'
#
loop_
_entity.id
_entity.type
_entity.pdbx_description
1 polymer ?
#
loop_
_entity_poly.entity_id
_entity_poly.type
_entity_poly.pdbx_seq_one_letter_code
_entity_poly.pdbx_strand_id
1 'polypeptide(L)'
;MWADSAKALGYWVDGTPRHKGDVIVFAAGQAGVDSTYGHVAIVESIGSDGSVVTSETNAGMSGKTFTRTFTASEAAAFRYIHY
;
A
#
# COMPACT_ATOMS: atom_id res chain seq x y z
N MET A 1 8.83 4.55 -8.70
CA MET A 1 8.18 4.36 -7.38
C MET A 1 8.65 3.05 -6.74
N TRP A 2 8.33 2.73 -5.47
CA TRP A 2 8.72 1.45 -4.84
C TRP A 2 8.34 0.23 -5.68
N ALA A 3 7.10 0.20 -6.20
CA ALA A 3 6.62 -0.87 -7.07
C ALA A 3 7.46 -1.09 -8.34
N ASP A 4 8.04 -0.03 -8.92
CA ASP A 4 8.89 -0.13 -10.12
C ASP A 4 10.28 -0.66 -9.76
N SER A 5 10.87 -0.17 -8.66
CA SER A 5 12.15 -0.65 -8.18
C SER A 5 12.07 -2.12 -7.76
N ALA A 6 11.02 -2.50 -7.03
CA ALA A 6 10.79 -3.89 -6.63
C ALA A 6 10.63 -4.81 -7.84
N LYS A 7 9.86 -4.40 -8.86
CA LYS A 7 9.74 -5.14 -10.12
C LYS A 7 11.08 -5.28 -10.84
N ALA A 8 11.88 -4.21 -10.90
CA ALA A 8 13.22 -4.26 -11.51
C ALA A 8 14.19 -5.17 -10.75
N LEU A 9 14.00 -5.32 -9.43
CA LEU A 9 14.75 -6.24 -8.57
C LEU A 9 14.20 -7.67 -8.58
N GLY A 10 13.15 -7.96 -9.34
CA GLY A 10 12.60 -9.31 -9.52
C GLY A 10 11.51 -9.71 -8.53
N TYR A 11 11.00 -8.79 -7.71
CA TYR A 11 9.84 -9.04 -6.86
C TYR A 11 8.58 -9.17 -7.73
N TRP A 12 7.62 -9.98 -7.26
CA TRP A 12 6.29 -10.02 -7.85
C TRP A 12 5.52 -8.76 -7.46
N VAL A 13 5.09 -8.00 -8.47
CA VAL A 13 4.34 -6.76 -8.29
C VAL A 13 3.15 -6.72 -9.23
N ASP A 14 1.95 -6.52 -8.70
CA ASP A 14 0.75 -6.20 -9.48
C ASP A 14 -0.26 -5.33 -8.68
N GLY A 15 -1.53 -5.29 -9.08
CA GLY A 15 -2.59 -4.47 -8.48
C GLY A 15 -3.60 -5.26 -7.64
N THR A 16 -3.30 -6.49 -7.24
CA THR A 16 -4.23 -7.36 -6.53
C THR A 16 -3.71 -7.64 -5.11
N PRO A 17 -4.47 -7.28 -4.05
CA PRO A 17 -4.13 -7.67 -2.68
C PRO A 17 -4.15 -9.20 -2.54
N ARG A 18 -3.12 -9.81 -1.92
CA ARG A 18 -3.08 -11.28 -1.74
C ARG A 18 -2.70 -11.74 -0.35
N HIS A 19 -1.67 -11.16 0.26
CA HIS A 19 -1.14 -11.66 1.51
C HIS A 19 -1.05 -10.58 2.59
N LYS A 20 -1.30 -10.97 3.82
CA LYS A 20 -0.88 -10.19 4.99
C LYS A 20 0.64 -10.07 4.97
N GLY A 21 1.17 -8.87 5.07
CA GLY A 21 2.60 -8.58 4.98
C GLY A 21 3.04 -8.08 3.61
N ASP A 22 2.17 -8.14 2.59
CA ASP A 22 2.41 -7.44 1.33
C ASP A 22 2.61 -5.94 1.58
N VAL A 23 3.41 -5.29 0.73
CA VAL A 23 3.55 -3.83 0.76
C VAL A 23 2.58 -3.23 -0.23
N ILE A 24 1.64 -2.43 0.25
CA ILE A 24 0.79 -1.59 -0.59
C ILE A 24 1.53 -0.29 -0.92
N VAL A 25 1.52 0.10 -2.20
CA VAL A 25 2.24 1.25 -2.75
C VAL A 25 1.25 2.25 -3.31
N PHE A 26 1.27 3.46 -2.75
CA PHE A 26 0.49 4.60 -3.20
C PHE A 26 1.37 5.48 -4.09
N ALA A 27 0.92 5.73 -5.32
CA ALA A 27 1.53 6.74 -6.17
C ALA A 27 1.37 8.15 -5.56
N ALA A 28 2.16 9.10 -6.05
CA ALA A 28 2.09 10.49 -5.65
C ALA A 28 0.64 11.02 -5.71
N GLY A 29 0.16 11.57 -4.59
CA GLY A 29 -1.19 12.15 -4.46
C GLY A 29 -2.35 11.14 -4.34
N GLN A 30 -2.13 9.83 -4.46
CA GLN A 30 -3.18 8.84 -4.23
C GLN A 30 -3.58 8.78 -2.75
N ALA A 31 -4.86 8.53 -2.46
CA ALA A 31 -5.36 8.36 -1.10
C ALA A 31 -4.93 9.47 -0.11
N GLY A 32 -4.78 10.70 -0.61
CA GLY A 32 -4.37 11.87 0.19
C GLY A 32 -2.91 11.85 0.68
N VAL A 33 -2.05 11.01 0.08
CA VAL A 33 -0.62 10.96 0.43
C VAL A 33 0.18 12.05 -0.29
N ASP A 34 1.45 12.20 0.08
CA ASP A 34 2.33 13.23 -0.47
C ASP A 34 2.37 13.22 -2.01
N SER A 35 2.23 14.41 -2.61
CA SER A 35 2.14 14.60 -4.06
C SER A 35 3.49 14.55 -4.79
N THR A 36 4.60 14.44 -4.06
CA THR A 36 5.95 14.29 -4.62
C THR A 36 6.45 12.86 -4.43
N TYR A 37 6.34 12.32 -3.21
CA TYR A 37 6.95 11.05 -2.85
C TYR A 37 6.03 9.83 -3.00
N GLY A 38 4.71 10.02 -2.96
CA GLY A 38 3.79 8.92 -2.75
C GLY A 38 3.88 8.38 -1.31
N HIS A 39 3.50 7.11 -1.11
CA HIS A 39 3.61 6.44 0.19
C HIS A 39 3.66 4.91 0.04
N VAL A 40 4.03 4.22 1.12
CA VAL A 40 3.93 2.75 1.24
C VAL A 40 3.43 2.38 2.63
N ALA A 41 2.72 1.26 2.72
CA ALA A 41 2.25 0.70 3.98
C ALA A 41 2.29 -0.83 3.96
N ILE A 42 2.12 -1.45 5.13
CA ILE A 42 2.01 -2.90 5.27
C ILE A 42 0.55 -3.30 5.25
N VAL A 43 0.21 -4.33 4.49
CA VAL A 43 -1.12 -4.97 4.52
C VAL A 43 -1.24 -5.83 5.78
N GLU A 44 -2.12 -5.47 6.70
CA GLU A 44 -2.35 -6.21 7.94
C GLU A 44 -3.45 -7.27 7.80
N SER A 45 -4.45 -7.01 6.95
CA SER A 45 -5.49 -7.97 6.61
C SER A 45 -6.15 -7.65 5.28
N ILE A 46 -6.73 -8.68 4.68
CA ILE A 46 -7.59 -8.59 3.49
C ILE A 46 -8.93 -9.22 3.87
N GLY A 47 -10.00 -8.44 3.80
CA GLY A 47 -11.35 -8.89 4.08
C GLY A 47 -11.88 -9.84 3.01
N SER A 48 -12.88 -10.65 3.34
CA SER A 48 -13.56 -11.51 2.36
C SER A 48 -14.31 -10.70 1.29
N ASP A 49 -14.63 -9.44 1.57
CA ASP A 49 -15.18 -8.46 0.64
C ASP A 49 -14.11 -7.78 -0.24
N GLY A 50 -12.84 -8.13 -0.07
CA GLY A 50 -11.70 -7.54 -0.76
C GLY A 50 -11.20 -6.23 -0.16
N SER A 51 -11.74 -5.78 0.97
CA SER A 51 -11.20 -4.62 1.70
C SER A 51 -9.79 -4.89 2.21
N VAL A 52 -8.97 -3.85 2.33
CA VAL A 52 -7.58 -3.94 2.78
C VAL A 52 -7.38 -3.04 3.99
N VAL A 53 -6.83 -3.60 5.07
CA VAL A 53 -6.45 -2.86 6.28
C VAL A 53 -4.93 -2.73 6.31
N THR A 54 -4.44 -1.53 6.61
CA THR A 54 -3.01 -1.21 6.61
C THR A 54 -2.47 -0.84 7.99
N SER A 55 -1.17 -1.01 8.19
CA SER A 55 -0.40 -0.32 9.23
C SER A 55 0.62 0.61 8.59
N GLU A 56 0.62 1.87 9.02
CA GLU A 56 1.37 2.95 8.38
C GLU A 56 1.98 3.89 9.42
N THR A 57 3.00 4.65 9.00
CA THR A 57 3.54 5.77 9.76
C THR A 57 3.98 6.86 8.80
N ASN A 58 3.92 8.12 9.22
CA ASN A 58 4.42 9.21 8.38
C ASN A 58 5.02 10.35 9.22
N ALA A 59 5.77 11.23 8.55
CA ALA A 59 6.42 12.37 9.18
C ALA A 59 5.41 13.38 9.78
N GLY A 60 4.25 13.56 9.14
CA GLY A 60 3.17 14.43 9.65
C GLY A 60 2.54 13.94 10.95
N MET A 61 2.66 12.64 11.24
CA MET A 61 2.20 11.98 12.47
C MET A 61 3.32 11.85 13.51
N SER A 62 4.48 12.49 13.30
CA SER A 62 5.67 12.38 14.15
C SER A 62 6.11 10.94 14.40
N GLY A 63 5.99 10.09 13.37
CA GLY A 63 6.36 8.68 13.46
C GLY A 63 5.36 7.78 14.20
N LYS A 64 4.24 8.31 14.69
CA LYS A 64 3.16 7.51 15.27
C LYS A 64 2.52 6.63 14.19
N THR A 65 2.21 5.40 14.56
CA THR A 65 1.52 4.47 13.68
C THR A 65 0.04 4.77 13.61
N PHE A 66 -0.56 4.56 12.45
CA PHE A 66 -1.99 4.63 12.23
C PHE A 66 -2.43 3.54 11.23
N THR A 67 -3.73 3.35 11.13
CA THR A 67 -4.36 2.35 10.25
C THR A 67 -5.32 3.03 9.31
N ARG A 68 -5.38 2.55 8.06
CA ARG A 68 -6.44 2.88 7.11
C ARG A 68 -7.11 1.61 6.64
N THR A 69 -8.38 1.74 6.26
CA THR A 69 -9.14 0.69 5.59
C THR A 69 -9.53 1.19 4.23
N PHE A 70 -9.21 0.43 3.20
CA PHE A 70 -9.59 0.68 1.82
C PHE A 70 -10.66 -0.33 1.40
N THR A 71 -11.69 0.14 0.73
CA THR A 71 -12.65 -0.73 0.03
C THR A 71 -11.94 -1.53 -1.06
N ALA A 72 -12.54 -2.62 -1.52
CA ALA A 72 -11.99 -3.40 -2.64
C ALA A 72 -11.77 -2.54 -3.91
N SER A 73 -12.68 -1.60 -4.19
CA SER A 73 -12.55 -0.68 -5.32
C SER A 73 -11.38 0.29 -5.17
N GLU A 74 -11.13 0.81 -3.98
CA GLU A 74 -9.98 1.67 -3.73
C GLU A 74 -8.69 0.87 -3.78
N ALA A 75 -8.67 -0.30 -3.14
CA ALA A 75 -7.53 -1.21 -3.09
C ALA A 75 -7.03 -1.58 -4.50
N ALA A 76 -7.95 -1.85 -5.43
CA ALA A 76 -7.63 -2.18 -6.82
C ALA A 76 -6.95 -1.03 -7.61
N ALA A 77 -6.95 0.21 -7.10
CA ALA A 77 -6.28 1.35 -7.72
C ALA A 77 -4.79 1.47 -7.32
N PHE A 78 -4.31 0.62 -6.42
CA PHE A 78 -2.95 0.66 -5.89
C PHE A 78 -2.10 -0.51 -6.43
N ARG A 79 -0.80 -0.48 -6.13
CA ARG A 79 0.12 -1.57 -6.47
C ARG A 79 0.58 -2.29 -5.21
N TYR A 80 0.86 -3.57 -5.32
CA TYR A 80 1.27 -4.44 -4.23
C TYR A 80 2.60 -5.09 -4.59
N ILE A 81 3.54 -5.07 -3.65
CA ILE A 81 4.78 -5.86 -3.73
C ILE A 81 4.56 -7.08 -2.84
N HIS A 82 4.64 -8.26 -3.46
CA HIS A 82 4.43 -9.53 -2.79
C HIS A 82 5.76 -10.11 -2.31
N TYR A 83 5.71 -10.78 -1.15
CA TYR A 83 6.83 -11.52 -0.57
C TYR A 83 6.73 -13.03 -0.88
#